data_AF-W5Y2A9-F1
#
_entry.id   AF-W5Y2A9-F1
#
_cell.length_a   1.000
_cell.length_b   1.000
_cell.length_c   1.000
_cell.angle_alpha   90.00
_cell.angle_beta   90.00
_cell.angle_gamma   90.00
#
_symmetry.space_group_name_H-M   'P 1'
#
loop_
_entity.id
_entity.type
_entity.pdbx_description
1 polymer ?
#
loop_
_entity_poly.entity_id
_entity_poly.type
_entity_poly.pdbx_seq_one_letter_code
_entity_poly.pdbx_strand_id
1 'polypeptide(L)' 'MTLRGAVAIVAEPTDGPSGRTFSFRDPDGYVITVHGKG' A
#
# COMPACT_ATOMS: atom_id res chain seq x y z
N MET A 1 -12.53 1.04 17.39
CA MET A 1 -11.97 0.76 16.05
C MET A 1 -10.46 0.88 16.15
N THR A 2 -9.77 -0.23 16.38
CA THR A 2 -8.32 -0.23 16.65
C THR A 2 -7.56 -0.21 15.34
N LEU A 3 -6.82 0.87 15.05
CA LEU A 3 -5.86 0.89 13.95
C LEU A 3 -4.69 -0.02 14.31
N ARG A 4 -4.42 -1.06 13.52
CA ARG A 4 -3.27 -1.95 13.72
C ARG A 4 -2.10 -1.50 12.86
N GLY A 5 -1.02 -1.05 13.51
CA GLY A 5 0.31 -0.83 12.92
C GLY A 5 0.42 0.38 11.98
N ALA A 6 1.48 1.17 12.15
CA ALA A 6 1.90 2.13 11.12
C ALA A 6 2.84 1.42 10.15
N VAL A 7 2.54 1.47 8.84
CA VAL A 7 3.43 1.02 7.77
C VAL A 7 3.93 2.22 6.99
N ALA A 8 5.21 2.21 6.61
CA ALA A 8 5.78 3.30 5.81
C ALA A 8 5.31 3.16 4.35
N ILE A 9 4.65 4.19 3.83
CA ILE A 9 4.37 4.30 2.40
C ILE A 9 5.70 4.65 1.70
N VAL A 10 6.11 3.83 0.74
CA VAL A 10 7.38 4.02 0.00
C VAL A 10 7.16 4.49 -1.43
N ALA A 11 5.93 4.41 -1.92
CA ALA A 11 5.47 5.01 -3.16
C ALA A 11 4.06 5.57 -2.96
N GLU A 12 3.82 6.80 -3.40
CA GLU A 12 2.50 7.43 -3.27
C GLU A 12 1.43 6.63 -4.03
N PRO A 13 0.21 6.53 -3.49
CA PRO A 13 -0.89 5.89 -4.19
C PRO A 13 -1.21 6.57 -5.52
N THR A 14 -1.25 5.76 -6.58
CA THR A 14 -1.66 6.19 -7.92
C THR A 14 -3.01 5.58 -8.25
N ASP A 15 -3.94 6.41 -8.69
CA ASP A 15 -5.28 5.99 -9.13
C ASP A 15 -5.31 5.84 -10.66
N GLY A 16 -5.90 4.75 -11.15
CA GLY A 16 -6.01 4.47 -12.58
C GLY A 16 -7.28 3.67 -12.93
N PRO A 17 -7.52 3.41 -14.22
CA PRO A 17 -8.75 2.74 -14.68
C PRO A 17 -8.96 1.34 -14.08
N SER A 18 -7.87 0.66 -13.72
CA SER A 18 -7.89 -0.67 -13.11
C SER A 18 -8.05 -0.65 -11.58
N GLY A 19 -8.08 0.53 -10.94
CA GLY A 19 -8.10 0.70 -9.49
C GLY A 19 -6.88 1.48 -8.96
N ARG A 20 -6.74 1.51 -7.63
CA ARG A 20 -5.64 2.17 -6.92
C ARG A 20 -4.44 1.24 -6.76
N THR A 21 -3.24 1.74 -7.04
CA THR A 21 -1.96 1.03 -6.79
C THR A 21 -1.09 1.82 -5.83
N PHE A 22 -0.46 1.15 -4.87
CA PHE A 22 0.52 1.77 -3.96
C PHE A 22 1.49 0.72 -3.40
N SER A 23 2.60 1.18 -2.81
CA SER A 23 3.58 0.30 -2.17
C SER A 23 3.91 0.76 -0.74
N PHE A 24 4.07 -0.20 0.16
CA PHE A 24 4.45 0.04 1.55
C PHE A 24 5.51 -0.95 2.00
N ARG A 25 6.22 -0.59 3.08
CA ARG A 25 7.18 -1.46 3.75
C ARG A 25 6.53 -2.13 4.95
N ASP A 26 6.57 -3.45 5.01
CA ASP A 26 6.12 -4.20 6.18
C ASP A 26 7.17 -4.18 7.32
N PRO A 27 6.83 -4.64 8.53
CA PRO A 27 7.77 -4.67 9.66
C PRO A 27 9.03 -5.52 9.46
N ASP A 28 9.00 -6.52 8.58
CA ASP A 28 10.16 -7.37 8.26
C ASP A 28 11.05 -6.75 7.18
N GLY A 29 10.61 -5.64 6.59
CA GLY A 29 11.37 -4.84 5.65
C GLY A 29 11.12 -5.18 4.19
N TYR A 30 10.11 -5.99 3.85
CA TYR A 30 9.74 -6.22 2.45
C TYR A 30 8.94 -5.05 1.88
N VAL A 31 9.11 -4.83 0.58
CA VAL A 31 8.27 -3.90 -0.18
C VAL A 31 7.12 -4.68 -0.78
N ILE A 32 5.91 -4.34 -0.39
CA ILE A 32 4.67 -4.94 -0.88
C ILE A 32 3.99 -3.93 -1.79
N THR A 33 3.61 -4.36 -3.00
CA THR A 33 2.79 -3.57 -3.94
C THR A 33 1.38 -4.13 -3.97
N VAL A 34 0.42 -3.25 -3.71
CA VAL A 34 -1.01 -3.57 -3.76
C VAL A 34 -1.58 -3.05 -5.06
N HIS A 35 -2.25 -3.94 -5.80
CA HIS A 35 -3.09 -3.57 -6.93
C HIS A 35 -4.55 -3.75 -6.53
N GLY A 36 -5.27 -2.65 -6.37
CA GLY A 36 -6.72 -2.68 -6.26
C GLY A 36 -7.34 -3.20 -7.55
N LYS A 37 -8.53 -3.80 -7.44
CA LYS A 37 -9.42 -3.98 -8.57
C LYS A 37 -10.46 -2.85 -8.55
N GLY A 38 -10.74 -2.29 -9.72
CA GLY A 38 -11.95 -1.50 -9.98
C GLY A 38 -13.20 -2.36 -9.90
#